data_AF-A0A971K8H6-F1
#
_entry.id   AF-A0A971K8H6-F1
#
_cell.length_a   1.000
_cell.length_b   1.000
_cell.length_c   1.000
_cell.angle_alpha   90.00
_cell.angle_beta   90.00
_cell.angle_gamma   90.00
#
_symmetry.space_group_name_H-M   'P 1'
#
loop_
_entity.id
_entity.type
_entity.pdbx_description
1 polymer ?
#
loop_
_entity_poly.entity_id
_entity_poly.type
_entity_poly.pdbx_seq_one_letter_code
_entity_poly.pdbx_strand_id
1 'polypeptide(L)' 'MRIACIGDNCIDEYRRLGRRYPTGNVVDTAVNLIKLGTPASVISTTGDDDYGIWMR' A
#
# COMPACT_ATOMS: atom_id res chain seq x y z
N MET A 1 16.65 -12.52 -3.32
CA MET A 1 16.83 -11.16 -2.75
C MET A 1 15.61 -10.85 -1.89
N ARG A 2 15.73 -10.08 -0.81
CA ARG A 2 14.60 -9.56 -0.02
C ARG A 2 14.61 -8.04 -0.11
N ILE A 3 13.45 -7.43 -0.33
CA ILE A 3 13.32 -5.98 -0.56
C ILE A 3 12.49 -5.35 0.56
N ALA A 4 12.93 -4.20 1.07
CA ALA A 4 12.16 -3.36 1.98
C ALA A 4 11.78 -2.06 1.26
N CYS A 5 10.48 -1.79 1.16
CA CYS A 5 9.93 -0.57 0.58
C CYS A 5 9.46 0.34 1.72
N ILE A 6 10.10 1.48 1.92
CA ILE A 6 9.88 2.38 3.06
C ILE A 6 9.34 3.72 2.58
N GLY A 7 8.17 4.12 3.05
CA GLY A 7 7.51 5.34 2.60
C GLY A 7 6.10 5.46 3.13
N ASP A 8 5.34 6.39 2.55
CA ASP A 8 3.94 6.62 2.86
C ASP A 8 3.01 5.58 2.23
N ASN A 9 1.80 5.53 2.75
CA ASN A 9 0.68 4.87 2.09
C ASN A 9 -0.48 5.84 2.00
N CYS A 10 -1.37 5.57 1.06
CA CYS A 10 -2.58 6.36 0.87
C CYS A 10 -3.69 5.51 0.26
N ILE A 11 -4.87 6.11 0.17
CA ILE A 11 -6.04 5.51 -0.47
C ILE A 11 -6.46 6.41 -1.61
N ASP A 12 -6.57 5.83 -2.80
CA ASP A 12 -7.22 6.48 -3.93
C ASP A 12 -8.74 6.29 -3.82
N GLU A 13 -9.45 7.35 -3.48
CA GLU A 13 -10.91 7.36 -3.38
C GLU A 13 -11.57 7.90 -4.65
N TYR A 14 -12.14 7.00 -5.46
CA TYR A 14 -12.92 7.32 -6.65
C TYR A 14 -14.40 7.43 -6.30
N ARG A 15 -14.79 8.56 -5.69
CA ARG A 15 -16.14 8.79 -5.13
C ARG A 15 -17.28 8.52 -6.12
N ARG A 16 -17.17 9.00 -7.36
CA ARG A 16 -18.19 8.81 -8.40
C ARG A 16 -18.35 7.35 -8.83
N LEU A 17 -17.33 6.53 -8.62
CA LEU A 17 -17.34 5.11 -8.95
C LEU A 17 -17.72 4.25 -7.73
N GLY A 18 -17.81 4.84 -6.53
CA GLY A 18 -17.98 4.10 -5.28
C GLY A 18 -16.83 3.12 -5.00
N ARG A 19 -15.61 3.46 -5.44
CA ARG A 19 -14.43 2.58 -5.33
C ARG A 19 -13.30 3.25 -4.55
N ARG A 20 -12.56 2.44 -3.80
CA ARG A 20 -11.38 2.83 -3.04
C ARG A 20 -10.29 1.78 -3.27
N TYR A 21 -9.04 2.23 -3.38
CA TYR A 21 -7.88 1.36 -3.59
C TYR A 21 -6.77 1.71 -2.60
N PRO A 22 -6.20 0.72 -1.88
CA PRO A 22 -4.97 0.94 -1.12
C PRO A 22 -3.81 1.14 -2.09
N THR A 23 -3.02 2.19 -1.89
CA THR A 23 -1.91 2.58 -2.77
C THR A 23 -0.84 3.36 -1.98
N GLY A 24 0.04 4.06 -2.69
CA GLY A 24 1.29 4.65 -2.22
C GLY A 24 2.44 4.06 -3.02
N ASN A 25 3.40 4.89 -3.43
CA ASN A 25 4.49 4.46 -4.32
C ASN A 25 5.21 3.21 -3.81
N VAL A 26 5.43 3.13 -2.49
CA VAL A 26 6.11 1.99 -1.86
C VAL A 26 5.21 0.76 -1.74
N VAL A 27 3.91 0.95 -1.56
CA VAL A 27 2.90 -0.12 -1.52
C VAL A 27 2.80 -0.75 -2.91
N ASP A 28 2.61 0.06 -3.95
CA ASP A 28 2.48 -0.42 -5.33
C ASP A 28 3.76 -1.10 -5.81
N THR A 29 4.93 -0.56 -5.46
CA THR A 29 6.22 -1.18 -5.76
C THR A 29 6.34 -2.56 -5.10
N ALA A 30 6.05 -2.66 -3.79
CA ALA A 30 6.13 -3.93 -3.07
C ALA A 30 5.15 -4.97 -3.62
N VAL A 31 3.91 -4.57 -3.91
CA VAL A 31 2.90 -5.44 -4.52
C VAL A 31 3.35 -5.97 -5.87
N ASN A 32 3.93 -5.12 -6.73
CA ASN A 32 4.43 -5.57 -8.03
C ASN A 32 5.65 -6.49 -7.91
N LEU A 33 6.58 -6.22 -6.98
CA LEU A 33 7.70 -7.12 -6.70
C LEU A 33 7.22 -8.52 -6.26
N ILE A 34 6.22 -8.57 -5.37
CA ILE A 34 5.62 -9.83 -4.92
C ILE A 34 4.96 -10.58 -6.08
N LYS A 35 4.20 -9.88 -6.94
CA LYS A 35 3.59 -10.48 -8.15
C LYS A 35 4.64 -11.07 -9.10
N LEU A 36 5.83 -10.48 -9.16
CA LEU A 36 6.97 -10.95 -9.96
C LEU A 36 7.81 -12.03 -9.26
N GLY A 37 7.38 -12.53 -8.10
CA GLY A 37 8.06 -13.59 -7.36
C GLY A 37 9.21 -13.13 -6.48
N THR A 38 9.37 -11.83 -6.24
CA THR A 38 10.39 -11.28 -5.35
C THR A 38 9.79 -10.93 -3.99
N PRO A 39 10.25 -11.53 -2.88
CA PRO A 39 9.78 -11.17 -1.55
C PRO A 39 10.06 -9.70 -1.21
N ALA A 40 9.00 -8.98 -0.84
CA ALA A 40 9.08 -7.58 -0.41
C ALA A 40 8.29 -7.35 0.89
N SER A 41 8.69 -6.34 1.66
CA SER A 41 7.97 -5.86 2.85
C SER A 41 7.79 -4.35 2.77
N VAL A 42 6.63 -3.86 3.20
CA VAL A 42 6.36 -2.42 3.32
C VAL A 42 6.61 -1.99 4.76
N ILE A 43 7.36 -0.90 4.95
CA ILE A 43 7.57 -0.24 6.23
C ILE A 43 6.95 1.15 6.11
N SER A 44 5.82 1.35 6.78
CA SER A 44 5.05 2.59 6.74
C SER A 44 4.33 2.82 8.06
N THR A 45 3.85 4.04 8.28
CA THR A 45 2.89 4.38 9.34
C THR A 45 1.47 4.42 8.78
N THR A 46 0.45 4.06 9.56
CA THR A 46 -0.96 4.29 9.23
C THR A 46 -1.65 5.07 10.34
N GLY A 47 -2.70 5.82 9.99
CA GLY A 47 -3.54 6.52 10.96
C GLY A 47 -4.30 5.57 11.90
N ASP A 48 -4.85 6.11 12.97
CA ASP A 48 -5.74 5.40 13.91
C ASP A 48 -7.22 5.47 13.51
N ASP A 49 -7.52 5.99 12.32
CA ASP A 49 -8.85 6.05 11.73
C ASP A 49 -9.21 4.80 10.90
N ASP A 50 -10.45 4.74 10.42
CA ASP A 50 -10.96 3.63 9.60
C ASP A 50 -10.12 3.38 8.34
N TYR A 51 -9.51 4.43 7.78
CA TYR A 51 -8.64 4.34 6.62
C TYR A 51 -7.32 3.67 6.98
N GLY A 52 -6.69 4.10 8.08
CA GLY A 52 -5.46 3.50 8.58
C GLY A 52 -5.65 2.07 9.09
N ILE A 53 -6.83 1.71 9.59
CA ILE A 53 -7.20 0.33 9.93
C ILE A 53 -7.31 -0.53 8.66
N TRP A 54 -7.94 -0.01 7.60
CA TRP A 54 -8.09 -0.75 6.34
C TRP A 54 -6.77 -0.97 5.58
N MET A 55 -5.78 -0.10 5.79
CA MET A 55 -4.44 -0.19 5.18
C MET A 55 -3.50 -1.22 5.86
N ARG A 56 -3.84 -1.73 7.05
CA ARG A 56 -3.04 -2.72 7.79
C ARG A 56 -3.34 -4.15 7.34
#